data_AF-A0A420XT72-F1
#
_entry.id   AF-A0A420XT72-F1
#
_cell.length_a   1.000
_cell.length_b   1.000
_cell.length_c   1.000
_cell.angle_alpha   90.00
_cell.angle_beta   90.00
_cell.angle_gamma   90.00
#
_symmetry.space_group_name_H-M   'P 1'
#
loop_
_entity.id
_entity.type
_entity.pdbx_description
1 polymer ?
#
loop_
_entity_poly.entity_id
_entity_poly.type
_entity_poly.pdbx_seq_one_letter_code
_entity_poly.pdbx_strand_id
1 'polypeptide(L)' 'MVPVRHTCTVVHTGSFASARCTCGWRGSARRSIGRARADGAAHEETAAAAAAASALPAQRTRDDAPADLAAR' A
#
# COMPACT_ATOMS: atom_id res chain seq x y z
N MET A 1 -15.81 2.88 -7.19
CA MET A 1 -15.45 3.06 -5.76
C MET A 1 -14.28 4.02 -5.69
N VAL A 2 -14.31 4.99 -4.77
CA VAL A 2 -13.21 5.96 -4.60
C VAL A 2 -12.06 5.25 -3.87
N PRO A 3 -10.79 5.46 -4.28
CA PRO A 3 -9.66 4.91 -3.53
C PRO A 3 -9.69 5.44 -2.09
N VAL A 4 -9.76 4.52 -1.13
CA VAL A 4 -9.67 4.86 0.29
C VAL A 4 -8.24 5.33 0.58
N ARG A 5 -8.11 6.55 1.11
CA ARG A 5 -6.82 6.99 1.63
C ARG A 5 -6.52 6.22 2.91
N HIS A 6 -5.46 5.43 2.89
CA HIS A 6 -4.96 4.72 4.07
C HIS A 6 -4.22 5.72 4.95
N THR A 7 -4.58 5.78 6.23
CA THR A 7 -3.88 6.59 7.23
C THR A 7 -3.91 5.84 8.56
N CYS A 8 -2.73 5.58 9.10
CA CYS A 8 -2.52 4.80 10.30
C CYS A 8 -2.34 5.71 11.51
N THR A 9 -3.04 5.38 12.59
CA THR A 9 -2.86 5.98 13.91
C THR A 9 -2.48 4.90 14.91
N VAL A 10 -1.65 5.25 15.89
CA VAL A 10 -1.33 4.33 16.97
C VAL A 10 -2.29 4.56 18.12
N VAL A 11 -2.94 3.49 18.58
CA VAL A 11 -3.82 3.50 19.74
C VAL A 11 -3.21 2.70 20.88
N HIS A 12 -3.43 3.16 22.10
CA HIS A 12 -2.92 2.56 23.32
C HIS A 12 -4.01 1.82 24.09
N THR A 13 -3.67 0.69 24.68
CA THR A 13 -4.56 -0.08 25.56
C THR A 13 -3.71 -0.67 26.68
N GLY A 14 -3.61 0.06 27.79
CA GLY A 14 -2.68 -0.23 28.88
C GLY A 14 -1.23 -0.24 28.39
N SER A 15 -0.51 -1.34 28.65
CA SER A 15 0.91 -1.52 28.27
C SER A 15 1.13 -1.92 26.81
N PHE A 16 0.08 -1.91 25.98
CA PHE A 16 0.14 -2.27 24.57
C PHE A 16 -0.21 -1.08 23.66
N ALA A 17 0.47 -1.02 22.53
CA ALA A 17 0.21 -0.12 21.42
C ALA A 17 -0.09 -0.95 20.16
N SER A 18 -1.06 -0.50 19.37
CA SER A 18 -1.42 -1.14 18.08
C SER A 18 -1.72 -0.07 17.04
N ALA A 19 -1.30 -0.29 15.79
CA ALA A 19 -1.72 0.56 14.67
C ALA A 19 -3.16 0.27 14.26
N ARG A 20 -3.91 1.31 13.88
CA ARG A 20 -5.24 1.23 13.26
C ARG A 20 -5.24 2.11 12.02
N CYS A 21 -5.72 1.57 10.92
CA CYS A 21 -5.91 2.32 9.68
C CYS A 21 -7.37 2.75 9.53
N THR A 22 -7.60 3.90 8.89
CA THR A 22 -8.92 4.38 8.46
C THR A 22 -9.68 3.39 7.57
N CYS A 23 -8.98 2.44 6.93
CA CYS A 23 -9.60 1.37 6.15
C CYS A 23 -10.18 0.21 7.01
N GLY A 24 -9.98 0.25 8.33
CA GLY A 24 -10.41 -0.81 9.26
C GLY A 24 -9.30 -1.83 9.60
N TRP A 25 -8.16 -1.80 8.93
CA TRP A 25 -7.02 -2.66 9.26
C TRP A 25 -6.47 -2.36 10.67
N ARG A 26 -6.00 -3.41 11.34
CA ARG A 26 -5.43 -3.31 12.68
C ARG A 26 -4.16 -4.13 12.79
N GLY A 27 -3.09 -3.49 13.24
CA GLY A 27 -1.81 -4.12 13.51
C GLY A 27 -1.82 -4.92 14.82
N SER A 28 -0.83 -5.79 14.97
CA SER A 28 -0.63 -6.60 16.17
C SER A 28 -0.45 -5.74 17.43
N ALA A 29 -0.83 -6.26 18.59
CA ALA A 29 -0.53 -5.63 19.87
C ALA A 29 0.99 -5.70 20.13
N ARG A 30 1.65 -4.54 20.23
CA ARG A 30 3.09 -4.41 20.50
C ARG A 30 3.31 -3.69 21.83
N ARG A 31 4.36 -4.06 22.57
CA ARG A 31 4.80 -3.27 23.73
C ARG A 31 5.59 -2.02 23.33
N SER A 32 6.29 -2.07 22.20
CA SER A 32 7.03 -0.93 21.67
C SER A 32 6.16 -0.08 20.75
N ILE A 33 6.04 1.21 21.09
CA ILE A 33 5.34 2.21 20.28
C ILE A 33 6.02 2.36 18.92
N GLY A 34 7.37 2.34 18.88
CA GLY A 34 8.13 2.41 17.65
C GLY A 34 7.80 1.26 16.69
N ARG A 35 7.69 0.03 17.22
CA ARG A 35 7.23 -1.12 16.40
C ARG A 35 5.78 -0.97 15.95
N ALA A 36 4.88 -0.50 16.81
CA ALA A 36 3.50 -0.24 16.40
C ALA A 36 3.41 0.81 15.28
N ARG A 37 4.24 1.87 15.32
CA ARG A 37 4.34 2.86 14.24
C ARG A 37 4.88 2.24 12.94
N ALA A 38 5.92 1.42 13.04
CA ALA A 38 6.49 0.72 11.89
C ALA A 38 5.47 -0.22 11.22
N ASP A 39 4.67 -0.96 12.01
CA ASP A 39 3.59 -1.80 11.49
C ASP A 39 2.57 -0.94 10.69
N GLY A 40 2.24 0.27 11.20
CA GLY A 40 1.35 1.21 10.52
C GLY A 40 1.92 1.76 9.21
N ALA A 41 3.19 2.16 9.20
CA ALA A 41 3.88 2.67 8.02
C ALA A 41 3.99 1.61 6.92
N ALA A 42 4.33 0.36 7.29
CA ALA A 42 4.39 -0.75 6.35
C ALA A 42 3.03 -1.04 5.70
N HIS A 43 1.93 -0.88 6.45
CA HIS A 43 0.58 -1.00 5.88
C HIS A 43 0.26 0.13 4.91
N GLU A 44 0.60 1.39 5.24
CA GLU A 44 0.40 2.52 4.33
C GLU A 44 1.17 2.34 3.02
N GLU A 45 2.42 1.88 3.08
CA GLU A 45 3.25 1.60 1.91
C GLU A 45 2.67 0.46 1.07
N THR A 46 2.28 -0.64 1.71
CA THR A 46 1.66 -1.80 1.02
C THR A 46 0.34 -1.39 0.36
N ALA A 47 -0.47 -0.59 1.04
CA ALA A 47 -1.75 -0.13 0.52
C ALA A 47 -1.59 0.89 -0.61
N ALA A 48 -0.60 1.79 -0.51
CA ALA A 48 -0.25 2.72 -1.59
C ALA A 48 0.25 1.95 -2.82
N ALA A 49 1.09 0.93 -2.64
CA ALA A 49 1.54 0.06 -3.72
C ALA A 49 0.37 -0.71 -4.36
N ALA A 50 -0.54 -1.27 -3.55
CA ALA A 50 -1.74 -1.94 -4.05
C ALA A 50 -2.69 -0.98 -4.79
N ALA A 51 -2.85 0.25 -4.29
CA ALA A 51 -3.63 1.29 -4.96
C ALA A 51 -2.98 1.71 -6.27
N ALA A 52 -1.66 1.89 -6.32
CA ALA A 52 -0.92 2.20 -7.53
C ALA A 52 -1.00 1.06 -8.57
N ALA A 53 -0.85 -0.18 -8.14
CA ALA A 53 -1.02 -1.36 -8.99
C ALA A 53 -2.45 -1.44 -9.55
N SER A 54 -3.45 -1.12 -8.74
CA SER A 54 -4.86 -1.10 -9.15
C SER A 54 -5.22 0.12 -10.01
N ALA A 55 -4.47 1.21 -9.90
CA ALA A 55 -4.67 2.46 -10.65
C ALA A 55 -3.91 2.46 -11.99
N LEU A 56 -2.98 1.53 -12.20
CA LEU A 56 -2.28 1.40 -13.47
C LEU A 56 -3.30 0.92 -14.53
N PRO A 57 -3.58 1.70 -15.60
CA PRO A 57 -4.24 1.11 -16.76
C PRO A 57 -3.27 0.07 -17.33
N ALA A 58 -3.80 -1.07 -17.78
CA ALA A 58 -3.05 -2.11 -18.49
C ALA A 58 -2.00 -1.48 -19.40
N GLN A 59 -0.74 -1.50 -18.98
CA GLN A 59 0.33 -0.89 -19.76
C GLN A 59 0.48 -1.76 -21.01
N ARG A 60 -0.01 -1.23 -22.13
CA ARG A 60 0.21 -1.74 -23.48
C ARG A 60 1.66 -2.18 -23.60
N THR A 61 1.86 -3.45 -23.92
CA THR A 61 3.15 -4.03 -24.29
C THR A 61 3.73 -3.18 -25.43
N ARG A 62 4.62 -2.25 -25.07
CA ARG A 62 5.47 -1.55 -26.05
C ARG A 62 6.57 -2.47 -26.57
N ASP A 63 6.63 -3.69 -26.04
CA ASP A 63 7.53 -4.78 -26.41
C ASP A 63 6.96 -5.76 -27.45
N ASP A 64 5.77 -5.53 -28.03
CA ASP A 64 5.28 -6.29 -29.19
C ASP A 64 5.23 -5.42 -30.45
N ALA A 65 6.41 -5.03 -30.93
CA ALA A 65 6.64 -4.86 -32.37
C ALA A 65 8.14 -5.05 -32.69
N PRO A 66 8.58 -6.28 -32.97
CA PRO A 66 9.56 -6.51 -34.00
C PRO A 66 8.84 -7.09 -35.22
N ALA A 67 8.77 -6.30 -36.31
CA ALA A 67 8.63 -6.73 -37.71
C ALA A 67 7.76 -5.75 -38.52
N ASP A 68 8.40 -4.77 -39.16
CA ASP A 68 8.18 -4.49 -40.58
C ASP A 68 9.40 -3.67 -41.04
N LEU A 69 10.26 -4.14 -41.95
CA LEU A 69 9.87 -4.46 -43.33
C LEU A 69 8.98 -3.37 -43.94
N ALA A 70 9.37 -2.09 -43.80
CA ALA A 70 8.84 -1.04 -44.66
C ALA A 70 9.91 -0.02 -45.06
N ALA A 71 10.63 -0.39 -46.13
CA ALA A 71 11.27 0.51 -47.08
C ALA A 71 12.42 1.40 -46.56
N ARG A 72 13.66 1.02 -46.88
CA ARG A 72 14.55 1.71 -47.85
C ARG A 72 15.98 1.20 -47.79
#